data_AF-A0A1A8NWG3-F1
#
_entry.id   AF-A0A1A8NWG3-F1
#
_cell.length_a   1.000
_cell.length_b   1.000
_cell.length_c   1.000
_cell.angle_alpha   90.00
_cell.angle_beta   90.00
_cell.angle_gamma   90.00
#
_symmetry.space_group_name_H-M   'P 1'
#
loop_
_entity.id
_entity.type
_entity.pdbx_description
1 polymer ?
#
loop_
_entity_poly.entity_id
_entity_poly.type
_entity_poly.pdbx_seq_one_letter_code
_entity_poly.pdbx_strand_id
1 'polypeptide(L)'
;DLVAQSQGSGCYRFDSFTACRFTSPKINASSPEAGPQPYICTGYDLYVTREPCVMCSMALVHSRIGRVFYGTASADGALGTKFKVHSQKDLNHRFEVFRGVLRDQCE
;
A
#
# COMPACT_ATOMS: atom_id res chain seq x y z
N ASP A 1 -8.78 4.67 -8.44
CA ASP A 1 -8.71 6.00 -7.83
C ASP A 1 -8.53 7.07 -8.92
N LEU A 2 -9.60 7.82 -9.22
CA LEU A 2 -9.60 8.88 -10.24
C LEU A 2 -8.73 10.08 -9.83
N VAL A 3 -8.48 10.27 -8.52
CA VAL A 3 -7.56 11.30 -8.00
C VAL A 3 -6.12 10.90 -8.26
N ALA A 4 -5.79 9.62 -8.04
CA ALA A 4 -4.46 9.10 -8.40
C ALA A 4 -4.20 9.15 -9.91
N GLN A 5 -5.23 8.92 -10.74
CA GLN A 5 -5.13 9.03 -12.20
C GLN A 5 -5.01 10.48 -12.68
N SER A 6 -5.74 11.43 -12.08
CA SER A 6 -5.66 12.85 -12.46
C SER A 6 -4.34 13.52 -12.05
N GLN A 7 -3.67 13.00 -11.01
CA GLN A 7 -2.32 13.44 -10.62
C GLN A 7 -1.18 12.68 -11.32
N GLY A 8 -1.42 12.15 -12.52
CA GLY A 8 -0.37 11.53 -13.34
C GLY A 8 -0.04 10.09 -12.95
N SER A 9 -0.94 9.39 -12.26
CA SER A 9 -0.78 7.99 -11.86
C SER A 9 0.55 7.75 -11.16
N GLY A 10 0.65 8.15 -9.88
CA GLY A 10 1.82 7.90 -9.02
C GLY A 10 2.16 6.42 -8.76
N CYS A 11 1.71 5.51 -9.61
CA CYS A 11 2.08 4.11 -9.62
C CYS A 11 3.12 3.87 -10.72
N TYR A 12 4.25 3.28 -10.31
CA TYR A 12 5.22 2.73 -11.25
C TYR A 12 4.53 1.73 -12.18
N ARG A 13 4.69 1.89 -13.50
CA ARG A 13 4.10 0.98 -14.48
C ARG A 13 4.93 -0.30 -14.54
N PHE A 14 4.42 -1.36 -13.93
CA PHE A 14 5.04 -2.69 -13.93
C PHE A 14 4.86 -3.44 -15.26
N ASP A 15 4.81 -2.76 -16.41
CA ASP A 15 4.60 -3.40 -17.72
C ASP A 15 5.67 -4.46 -18.04
N SER A 16 6.89 -4.28 -17.51
CA SER A 16 8.02 -5.20 -17.63
C SER A 16 7.96 -6.42 -16.68
N PHE A 17 7.09 -6.38 -15.67
CA PHE A 17 6.98 -7.40 -14.64
C PHE A 17 5.57 -8.00 -14.66
N THR A 18 5.35 -9.02 -15.50
CA THR A 18 4.04 -9.64 -15.73
C THR A 18 3.40 -10.16 -14.42
N ALA A 19 4.20 -10.62 -13.46
CA ALA A 19 3.73 -11.04 -12.14
C ALA A 19 3.20 -9.88 -11.27
N CYS A 20 3.66 -8.65 -11.52
CA CYS A 20 3.23 -7.43 -10.83
C CYS A 20 2.24 -6.61 -11.67
N ARG A 21 1.77 -7.16 -12.80
CA ARG A 21 0.77 -6.50 -13.65
C ARG A 21 -0.58 -6.58 -12.95
N PHE A 22 -0.92 -5.53 -12.20
CA PHE A 22 -2.29 -5.34 -11.74
C PHE A 22 -3.16 -5.18 -12.99
N THR A 23 -4.00 -6.18 -13.30
CA THR A 23 -5.10 -5.95 -14.24
C THR A 23 -6.04 -4.97 -13.56
N SER A 24 -5.79 -3.68 -13.76
CA SER A 24 -6.84 -2.70 -13.55
C SER A 24 -8.04 -3.22 -14.35
N PRO A 25 -9.22 -3.39 -13.74
CA PRO A 25 -10.41 -3.76 -14.50
C PRO A 25 -10.44 -2.81 -15.67
N LYS A 26 -10.56 -3.34 -16.90
CA LYS A 26 -10.72 -2.48 -18.07
C LYS A 26 -11.99 -1.66 -17.83
N ILE A 27 -11.84 -0.46 -17.29
CA ILE A 27 -12.87 0.57 -17.38
C ILE A 27 -12.77 1.01 -18.84
N ASN A 28 -13.33 0.19 -19.72
CA ASN A 28 -13.78 0.66 -21.01
C ASN A 28 -14.71 1.82 -20.65
N ALA A 29 -14.33 3.05 -21.00
CA ALA A 29 -15.08 4.27 -20.71
C ALA A 29 -16.45 4.34 -21.42
N SER A 30 -17.02 3.20 -21.80
CA SER A 30 -18.20 3.02 -22.64
C SER A 30 -18.96 1.70 -22.35
N SER A 31 -18.94 1.17 -21.13
CA SER A 31 -19.77 0.01 -20.74
C SER A 31 -20.70 0.42 -19.57
N PRO A 32 -22.04 0.23 -19.64
CA PRO A 32 -22.97 0.76 -18.64
C PRO A 32 -22.97 0.04 -17.28
N GLU A 33 -22.18 -1.02 -17.10
CA GLU A 33 -22.11 -1.77 -15.84
C GLU A 33 -20.77 -1.54 -15.14
N ALA A 34 -20.56 -0.29 -14.70
CA ALA A 34 -19.44 0.07 -13.85
C ALA A 34 -19.71 -0.44 -12.43
N GLY A 35 -19.03 -1.51 -12.02
CA GLY A 35 -18.96 -1.91 -10.62
C GLY A 35 -18.46 -0.77 -9.73
N PRO A 36 -18.65 -0.85 -8.39
CA PRO A 36 -18.27 0.22 -7.47
C PRO A 36 -16.81 0.61 -7.66
N GLN A 37 -16.52 1.91 -7.78
CA GLN A 37 -15.15 2.37 -7.96
C GLN A 37 -14.29 2.00 -6.75
N PRO A 38 -13.01 1.61 -6.95
CA PRO A 38 -12.12 1.27 -5.85
C PRO A 38 -11.87 2.49 -4.96
N TYR A 39 -12.16 2.34 -3.67
CA TYR A 39 -11.99 3.37 -2.65
C TYR A 39 -10.54 3.40 -2.15
N ILE A 40 -9.82 4.49 -2.45
CA ILE A 40 -8.43 4.74 -2.05
C ILE A 40 -7.53 3.53 -2.33
N CYS A 41 -6.98 2.89 -1.30
CA CYS A 41 -6.10 1.72 -1.40
C CYS A 41 -6.73 0.47 -0.77
N THR A 42 -8.06 0.41 -0.71
CA THR A 42 -8.76 -0.74 -0.16
C THR A 42 -8.48 -1.99 -1.02
N GLY A 43 -7.95 -3.04 -0.39
CA GLY A 43 -7.56 -4.28 -1.08
C GLY A 43 -6.19 -4.24 -1.76
N TYR A 44 -5.40 -3.19 -1.54
CA TYR A 44 -4.02 -3.09 -2.03
C TYR A 44 -3.03 -3.62 -0.98
N ASP A 45 -1.96 -4.20 -1.49
CA ASP A 45 -0.79 -4.65 -0.73
C ASP A 45 0.40 -3.75 -1.06
N LEU A 46 1.06 -3.20 -0.04
CA LEU A 46 2.21 -2.32 -0.19
C LEU A 46 3.51 -3.09 0.04
N TYR A 47 4.46 -2.96 -0.87
CA TYR A 47 5.82 -3.46 -0.73
C TYR A 47 6.79 -2.28 -0.65
N VAL A 48 7.59 -2.22 0.41
CA VAL A 48 8.54 -1.13 0.65
C VAL A 48 9.86 -1.68 1.19
N THR A 49 11.00 -1.10 0.81
CA THR A 49 12.30 -1.64 1.24
C THR A 49 12.58 -1.39 2.73
N ARG A 50 12.30 -0.18 3.21
CA ARG A 50 12.48 0.22 4.61
C ARG A 50 11.16 0.37 5.34
N GLU A 51 11.18 0.13 6.65
CA GLU A 51 10.01 0.31 7.51
C GLU A 51 9.45 1.75 7.43
N PRO A 52 8.14 1.91 7.18
CA PRO A 52 7.47 3.22 7.18
C PRO A 52 7.59 3.94 8.51
N CYS A 53 7.87 5.24 8.46
CA CYS A 53 7.84 6.10 9.65
C CYS A 53 6.41 6.34 10.16
N VAL A 54 6.27 7.10 11.26
CA VAL A 54 4.95 7.41 11.86
C VAL A 54 4.02 8.09 10.87
N MET A 55 4.51 9.08 10.11
CA MET A 55 3.73 9.79 9.09
C MET A 55 3.18 8.83 8.03
N CYS A 56 4.07 8.02 7.43
CA CYS A 56 3.68 7.06 6.41
C CYS A 56 2.74 5.98 6.96
N SER A 57 3.01 5.48 8.18
CA SER A 57 2.17 4.48 8.81
C SER A 57 0.75 4.98 9.08
N MET A 58 0.60 6.24 9.50
CA MET A 58 -0.73 6.84 9.70
C MET A 58 -1.43 7.12 8.36
N ALA A 59 -0.69 7.52 7.33
CA ALA A 59 -1.24 7.64 5.97
C ALA A 59 -1.83 6.31 5.49
N LEU A 60 -1.17 5.18 5.75
CA LEU A 60 -1.64 3.84 5.40
C LEU A 60 -2.94 3.45 6.13
N VAL A 61 -3.10 3.85 7.39
CA VAL A 61 -4.36 3.70 8.13
C VAL A 61 -5.49 4.47 7.43
N HIS A 62 -5.24 5.72 7.03
CA HIS A 62 -6.22 6.55 6.31
C HIS A 62 -6.55 6.01 4.91
N SER A 63 -5.57 5.41 4.24
CA SER A 63 -5.74 4.82 2.90
C SER A 63 -6.42 3.46 2.88
N ARG A 64 -6.71 2.87 4.06
CA ARG A 64 -7.35 1.54 4.20
C ARG A 64 -6.58 0.41 3.52
N ILE A 65 -5.24 0.45 3.58
CA ILE A 65 -4.36 -0.59 3.01
C ILE A 65 -4.71 -1.98 3.60
N GLY A 66 -4.58 -3.04 2.80
CA GLY A 66 -4.80 -4.41 3.27
C GLY A 66 -3.58 -4.95 4.03
N ARG A 67 -2.42 -4.93 3.36
CA ARG A 67 -1.18 -5.51 3.89
C ARG A 67 0.03 -4.66 3.55
N VAL A 68 1.06 -4.73 4.40
CA VAL A 68 2.33 -4.04 4.19
C VAL A 68 3.48 -5.02 4.39
N PHE A 69 4.35 -5.10 3.39
CA PHE A 69 5.56 -5.92 3.37
C PHE A 69 6.77 -5.00 3.38
N TYR A 70 7.68 -5.17 4.35
CA TYR A 70 8.92 -4.43 4.37
C TYR A 70 10.17 -5.27 4.63
N GLY A 71 11.31 -4.80 4.12
CA GLY A 71 12.59 -5.51 4.20
C GLY A 71 13.34 -5.23 5.50
N THR A 72 13.88 -4.01 5.65
CA THR A 72 14.69 -3.62 6.80
C THR A 72 13.95 -2.68 7.76
N ALA A 73 14.28 -2.78 9.05
CA ALA A 73 13.75 -1.87 10.07
C ALA A 73 14.34 -0.46 9.89
N SER A 74 13.58 0.55 10.31
CA SER A 74 14.03 1.95 10.29
C SER A 74 14.06 2.50 11.70
N ALA A 75 15.03 3.36 12.04
CA ALA A 75 15.12 3.99 13.35
C ALA A 75 13.85 4.76 13.73
N ASP A 76 13.17 5.34 12.74
CA ASP A 76 11.90 6.06 12.92
C ASP A 76 10.67 5.21 12.55
N GLY A 77 10.85 3.90 12.42
CA GLY A 77 9.83 2.95 12.03
C GLY A 77 8.66 2.85 13.02
N ALA A 78 7.45 2.82 12.48
CA ALA A 78 6.21 2.83 13.28
C ALA A 78 5.32 1.59 13.07
N LEU A 79 5.85 0.55 12.43
CA LEU A 79 5.18 -0.73 12.24
C LEU A 79 5.72 -1.83 13.19
N GLY A 80 6.88 -1.62 13.80
CA GLY A 80 7.40 -2.49 14.84
C GLY A 80 8.56 -1.90 15.64
N THR A 81 9.28 -0.90 15.12
CA THR A 81 10.49 -0.37 15.78
C THR A 81 10.17 0.54 16.97
N LYS A 82 9.62 1.73 16.74
CA LYS A 82 9.21 2.66 17.83
C LYS A 82 7.76 2.48 18.23
N PHE A 83 6.90 2.24 17.25
CA PHE A 83 5.44 2.14 17.44
C PHE A 83 4.88 0.93 16.71
N LYS A 84 3.63 0.60 17.02
CA LYS A 84 2.85 -0.45 16.33
C LYS A 84 1.50 0.09 15.89
N VAL A 85 1.54 1.07 14.97
CA VAL A 85 0.35 1.80 14.51
C VAL A 85 -0.68 0.85 13.90
N HIS A 86 -0.24 -0.13 13.11
CA HIS A 86 -1.10 -1.09 12.42
C HIS A 86 -2.01 -1.92 13.33
N SER A 87 -1.65 -2.09 14.61
CA SER A 87 -2.37 -2.92 15.58
C SER A 87 -3.05 -2.14 16.70
N GLN A 88 -3.03 -0.80 16.66
CA GLN A 88 -3.56 0.01 17.76
C GLN A 88 -5.08 -0.07 17.83
N LYS A 89 -5.61 -0.32 19.04
CA LYS A 89 -7.05 -0.52 19.27
C LYS A 89 -7.89 0.74 19.07
N ASP A 90 -7.30 1.91 19.35
CA ASP A 90 -7.97 3.21 19.24
C ASP A 90 -8.11 3.69 17.78
N LEU A 91 -7.52 2.96 16.83
CA LEU A 91 -7.56 3.31 15.40
C LEU A 91 -8.65 2.54 14.65
N ASN A 92 -9.29 3.25 13.72
CA ASN A 92 -10.43 2.76 12.95
C ASN A 92 -10.07 1.67 11.93
N HIS A 93 -8.82 1.61 11.48
CA HIS A 93 -8.34 0.66 10.48
C HIS A 93 -7.13 -0.10 11.01
N ARG A 94 -7.08 -1.40 10.73
CA ARG A 94 -6.00 -2.31 11.11
C ARG A 94 -5.60 -3.09 9.87
N PHE A 95 -4.31 -3.31 9.69
CA PHE A 95 -3.76 -3.98 8.52
C PHE A 95 -2.62 -4.92 8.93
N GLU A 96 -2.35 -5.91 8.09
CA GLU A 96 -1.34 -6.92 8.34
C GLU A 96 0.04 -6.40 7.95
N VAL A 97 1.05 -6.69 8.76
CA VAL A 97 2.43 -6.27 8.53
C VAL A 97 3.34 -7.47 8.50
N PHE A 98 4.12 -7.58 7.42
CA PHE A 98 5.13 -8.61 7.21
C PHE A 98 6.49 -7.94 7.10
N ARG A 99 7.48 -8.47 7.82
CA ARG A 99 8.83 -7.90 7.93
C ARG A 99 9.89 -8.89 7.47
N GLY A 100 11.03 -8.39 7.02
CA GLY A 100 12.19 -9.21 6.62
C GLY A 100 12.14 -9.69 5.17
N VAL A 101 11.31 -9.09 4.31
CA VAL A 101 11.25 -9.44 2.89
C VAL A 101 12.53 -8.97 2.20
N LEU A 102 13.33 -9.90 1.68
CA LEU A 102 14.61 -9.60 1.02
C LEU A 102 15.51 -8.68 1.88
N ARG A 103 15.56 -8.92 3.19
CA ARG A 103 16.25 -8.05 4.16
C ARG A 103 17.67 -7.69 3.71
N ASP A 104 18.45 -8.68 3.29
CA ASP A 104 19.86 -8.49 2.90
C ASP A 104 20.03 -7.56 1.69
N GLN A 105 19.02 -7.44 0.83
CA GLN A 105 19.03 -6.53 -0.33
C GLN A 105 18.52 -5.12 0.02
N CYS A 106 17.88 -4.95 1.19
CA CYS A 106 17.22 -3.71 1.60
C CYS A 106 17.99 -2.91 2.65
N GLU A 107 19.06 -3.45 3.24
CA GLU A 107 19.95 -2.73 4.17
C GLU A 107 20.61 -1.52 3.50
#